data_AF-A0A3L7T565-F1
#
_entry.id   AF-A0A3L7T565-F1
#
_cell.length_a   1.000
_cell.length_b   1.000
_cell.length_c   1.000
_cell.angle_alpha   90.00
_cell.angle_beta   90.00
_cell.angle_gamma   90.00
#
_symmetry.space_group_name_H-M   'P 1'
#
loop_
_entity.id
_entity.type
_entity.pdbx_description
1 polymer ?
#
loop_
_entity_poly.entity_id
_entity_poly.type
_entity_poly.pdbx_seq_one_letter_code
_entity_poly.pdbx_strand_id
1 'polypeptide(L)'
;MKRWIAGLLLLVPMLSLCAQTSAEKLLPLLDEQSFFLGRIQPGKIDIAKIMIPLVQKKTLPPAEAAALGFLFNLQKSSIDKVIDEIWFSSSAKDAATYFLPSIIIKTKPAAKAEDLLNLLKNLPLPINIQTPSGQVIRKGQNSILPLSYVIREAKGFYLLEQVGATKDTKKTKRTDIVQGFDDMGSLPFGAMLFPSKDNPLDLAKIFPSLKRANGKEHEVHGILNGLKLVTLGMYLDPWRIQMVIQTEDRELANDVHKSILKAIQSIPDLGQAQVEEVGKDPVFKALAAMVKSVSIMDDKVTIVITDFDPYFEIAARINEQNQAKAAAAQSMGKVKNIATALLAYHKDKGKFPPAATLSKEGKPLLSWRVQILPYLGHNLLYKQFKQNEPWDSEHNKKLIRRIPPSFRETQDDLNKGTTPFQAPVGLATIFPPGGTGTNSIQIINELSNTIMIVKVPEDKSAIWTKPEDWEIDVNLSAKDLLKGFTNAIVFACADGEVKTMPLKVAEDNIKSMLAIDGKPKNPREN
;
A
#
# COMPACT_ATOMS: atom_id res chain seq x y z
N MET A 1 0.56 4.64 -17.02
CA MET A 1 -0.09 3.50 -16.31
C MET A 1 -0.09 3.61 -14.79
N LYS A 2 0.92 3.16 -14.03
CA LYS A 2 0.74 2.81 -12.58
C LYS A 2 -0.03 3.83 -11.72
N ARG A 3 0.37 5.11 -11.69
CA ARG A 3 -0.35 6.18 -10.94
C ARG A 3 -1.76 6.52 -11.47
N TRP A 4 -2.09 6.12 -12.69
CA TRP A 4 -3.41 6.30 -13.32
C TRP A 4 -4.33 5.11 -13.06
N ILE A 5 -3.80 3.88 -13.15
CA ILE A 5 -4.55 2.66 -12.80
C ILE A 5 -4.79 2.63 -11.29
N ALA A 6 -3.73 2.77 -10.47
CA ALA A 6 -3.88 2.97 -9.03
C ALA A 6 -4.59 4.29 -8.69
N GLY A 7 -4.64 5.27 -9.60
CA GLY A 7 -5.46 6.47 -9.46
C GLY A 7 -6.95 6.14 -9.54
N LEU A 8 -7.37 5.42 -10.60
CA LEU A 8 -8.74 4.90 -10.74
C LEU A 8 -9.10 3.92 -9.61
N LEU A 9 -8.17 3.07 -9.15
CA LEU A 9 -8.44 2.08 -8.09
C LEU A 9 -8.38 2.64 -6.67
N LEU A 10 -7.57 3.66 -6.38
CA LEU A 10 -7.72 4.46 -5.16
C LEU A 10 -8.94 5.39 -5.22
N LEU A 11 -9.48 5.60 -6.42
CA LEU A 11 -10.81 6.16 -6.64
C LEU A 11 -11.94 5.11 -6.57
N VAL A 12 -11.71 3.79 -6.65
CA VAL A 12 -12.81 2.78 -6.53
C VAL A 12 -13.52 2.87 -5.16
N PRO A 13 -12.84 3.09 -4.01
CA PRO A 13 -13.50 3.38 -2.73
C PRO A 13 -14.22 4.74 -2.64
N MET A 14 -13.97 5.66 -3.57
CA MET A 14 -14.51 7.04 -3.59
C MET A 14 -15.60 7.24 -4.65
N LEU A 15 -15.51 6.54 -5.77
CA LEU A 15 -16.42 6.57 -6.92
C LEU A 15 -17.55 5.57 -6.74
N SER A 16 -18.04 5.41 -5.51
CA SER A 16 -19.35 4.83 -5.26
C SER A 16 -20.40 5.88 -5.65
N LEU A 17 -20.69 6.01 -6.96
CA LEU A 17 -21.90 6.57 -7.62
C LEU A 17 -21.67 6.62 -9.21
N CYS A 18 -22.58 6.63 -10.27
CA CYS A 18 -24.06 6.92 -10.50
C CYS A 18 -24.30 7.26 -12.09
N ALA A 19 -25.49 7.44 -12.78
CA ALA A 19 -25.80 8.44 -13.96
C ALA A 19 -26.76 8.25 -15.21
N GLN A 20 -27.25 9.38 -15.82
CA GLN A 20 -27.45 9.81 -17.28
C GLN A 20 -28.39 11.04 -17.54
N THR A 21 -28.02 11.95 -18.48
CA THR A 21 -28.81 12.79 -19.46
C THR A 21 -28.57 14.32 -19.45
N SER A 22 -27.39 14.80 -19.93
CA SER A 22 -27.09 16.24 -19.90
C SER A 22 -26.02 16.82 -20.86
N ALA A 23 -25.55 16.08 -21.88
CA ALA A 23 -24.35 16.39 -22.68
C ALA A 23 -24.20 17.85 -23.14
N GLU A 24 -25.15 18.36 -23.95
CA GLU A 24 -25.08 19.70 -24.56
C GLU A 24 -24.94 20.83 -23.54
N LYS A 25 -25.52 20.66 -22.34
CA LYS A 25 -25.49 21.66 -21.26
C LYS A 25 -24.16 21.67 -20.49
N LEU A 26 -23.35 20.61 -20.64
CA LEU A 26 -22.03 20.46 -20.03
C LEU A 26 -20.90 20.92 -20.95
N LEU A 27 -21.09 20.91 -22.27
CA LEU A 27 -20.09 21.38 -23.24
C LEU A 27 -19.54 22.81 -22.98
N PRO A 28 -20.31 23.79 -22.47
CA PRO A 28 -19.77 25.11 -22.12
C PRO A 28 -18.90 25.14 -20.85
N LEU A 29 -18.78 24.02 -20.13
CA LEU A 29 -18.07 23.89 -18.85
C LEU A 29 -16.79 23.03 -18.97
N LEU A 30 -16.43 22.62 -20.19
CA LEU A 30 -15.33 21.70 -20.50
C LEU A 30 -14.40 22.32 -21.56
N ASP A 31 -13.09 22.07 -21.43
CA ASP A 31 -12.03 22.74 -22.18
C ASP A 31 -10.97 21.77 -22.77
N GLU A 32 -9.96 22.31 -23.45
CA GLU A 32 -8.85 21.54 -24.04
C GLU A 32 -7.95 20.81 -23.02
N GLN A 33 -8.05 21.14 -21.72
CA GLN A 33 -7.26 20.53 -20.64
C GLN A 33 -8.05 19.49 -19.84
N SER A 34 -9.39 19.53 -19.92
CA SER A 34 -10.33 18.53 -19.42
C SER A 34 -10.01 17.17 -20.01
N PHE A 35 -9.45 16.30 -19.17
CA PHE A 35 -8.86 15.03 -19.57
C PHE A 35 -9.72 13.84 -19.13
N PHE A 36 -10.46 14.03 -18.03
CA PHE A 36 -11.30 13.03 -17.40
C PHE A 36 -12.66 13.63 -17.07
N LEU A 37 -13.73 12.90 -17.38
CA LEU A 37 -15.12 13.28 -17.07
C LEU A 37 -15.84 12.12 -16.41
N GLY A 38 -16.08 12.23 -15.10
CA GLY A 38 -16.90 11.28 -14.33
C GLY A 38 -18.33 11.77 -14.11
N ARG A 39 -19.25 10.83 -13.85
CA ARG A 39 -20.70 11.01 -14.04
C ARG A 39 -21.51 10.25 -12.97
N ILE A 40 -22.61 10.84 -12.47
CA ILE A 40 -23.46 10.39 -11.34
C ILE A 40 -25.02 10.57 -11.59
N GLN A 41 -25.96 9.67 -11.14
CA GLN A 41 -27.48 9.70 -11.00
C GLN A 41 -27.97 8.74 -9.88
N PRO A 42 -28.45 9.19 -8.69
CA PRO A 42 -28.47 8.31 -7.50
C PRO A 42 -29.58 7.27 -7.51
N GLY A 43 -30.69 7.55 -8.21
CA GLY A 43 -31.82 6.64 -8.31
C GLY A 43 -31.56 5.31 -9.04
N LYS A 44 -30.36 5.09 -9.60
CA LYS A 44 -29.95 3.81 -10.22
C LYS A 44 -29.10 2.91 -9.30
N ILE A 45 -28.88 3.31 -8.05
CA ILE A 45 -27.98 2.61 -7.13
C ILE A 45 -28.74 2.03 -5.96
N ASP A 46 -28.79 0.69 -5.93
CA ASP A 46 -29.18 -0.07 -4.75
C ASP A 46 -28.02 -0.04 -3.73
N ILE A 47 -28.07 0.97 -2.84
CA ILE A 47 -27.07 1.11 -1.78
C ILE A 47 -27.05 -0.15 -0.90
N ALA A 48 -28.19 -0.78 -0.62
CA ALA A 48 -28.24 -1.95 0.26
C ALA A 48 -27.39 -3.13 -0.28
N LYS A 49 -27.40 -3.35 -1.60
CA LYS A 49 -26.53 -4.36 -2.25
C LYS A 49 -25.03 -4.07 -2.14
N ILE A 50 -24.61 -2.81 -2.06
CA ILE A 50 -23.21 -2.45 -1.76
C ILE A 50 -22.88 -2.71 -0.28
N MET A 51 -23.80 -2.37 0.62
CA MET A 51 -23.55 -2.38 2.07
C MET A 51 -23.52 -3.78 2.68
N ILE A 52 -24.31 -4.73 2.16
CA ILE A 52 -24.40 -6.10 2.71
C ILE A 52 -23.03 -6.83 2.69
N PRO A 53 -22.28 -6.89 1.57
CA PRO A 53 -20.93 -7.48 1.55
C PRO A 53 -19.92 -6.76 2.46
N LEU A 54 -20.03 -5.43 2.61
CA LEU A 54 -19.14 -4.65 3.46
C LEU A 54 -19.35 -4.95 4.95
N VAL A 55 -20.60 -5.00 5.40
CA VAL A 55 -20.96 -5.26 6.81
C VAL A 55 -20.61 -6.71 7.24
N GLN A 56 -20.53 -7.66 6.30
CA GLN A 56 -20.10 -9.03 6.57
C GLN A 56 -18.59 -9.17 6.84
N LYS A 57 -17.76 -8.20 6.43
CA LYS A 57 -16.30 -8.22 6.69
C LYS A 57 -16.03 -7.72 8.13
N LYS A 58 -15.68 -8.64 9.03
CA LYS A 58 -15.56 -8.45 10.51
C LYS A 58 -14.73 -7.25 10.98
N THR A 59 -13.82 -6.72 10.15
CA THR A 59 -13.05 -5.50 10.41
C THR A 59 -12.89 -4.71 9.12
N LEU A 60 -13.42 -3.48 9.09
CA LEU A 60 -13.19 -2.53 8.01
C LEU A 60 -12.07 -1.56 8.42
N PRO A 61 -11.10 -1.24 7.54
CA PRO A 61 -10.10 -0.21 7.83
C PRO A 61 -10.72 1.20 7.82
N PRO A 62 -10.00 2.24 8.29
CA PRO A 62 -10.60 3.55 8.57
C PRO A 62 -11.15 4.30 7.35
N ALA A 63 -10.58 4.12 6.16
CA ALA A 63 -11.05 4.80 4.96
C ALA A 63 -12.37 4.20 4.46
N GLU A 64 -12.48 2.89 4.54
CA GLU A 64 -13.66 2.09 4.22
C GLU A 64 -14.77 2.32 5.23
N ALA A 65 -14.45 2.43 6.52
CA ALA A 65 -15.40 2.84 7.55
C ALA A 65 -15.92 4.27 7.33
N ALA A 66 -15.06 5.20 6.89
CA ALA A 66 -15.47 6.55 6.52
C ALA A 66 -16.34 6.58 5.25
N ALA A 67 -16.00 5.79 4.22
CA ALA A 67 -16.79 5.65 2.99
C ALA A 67 -18.15 4.99 3.27
N LEU A 68 -18.19 3.97 4.13
CA LEU A 68 -19.42 3.34 4.61
C LEU A 68 -20.30 4.33 5.38
N GLY A 69 -19.70 5.13 6.28
CA GLY A 69 -20.38 6.22 6.99
C GLY A 69 -20.91 7.31 6.04
N PHE A 70 -20.17 7.64 5.00
CA PHE A 70 -20.61 8.55 3.93
C PHE A 70 -21.80 7.97 3.16
N LEU A 71 -21.73 6.70 2.72
CA LEU A 71 -22.82 5.99 2.04
C LEU A 71 -24.09 5.85 2.89
N PHE A 72 -23.97 5.52 4.18
CA PHE A 72 -25.11 5.54 5.11
C PHE A 72 -25.75 6.93 5.21
N ASN A 73 -24.95 8.01 5.19
CA ASN A 73 -25.47 9.37 5.25
C ASN A 73 -26.07 9.83 3.91
N LEU A 74 -25.53 9.39 2.77
CA LEU A 74 -26.14 9.56 1.44
C LEU A 74 -27.53 8.91 1.41
N GLN A 75 -27.63 7.65 1.86
CA GLN A 75 -28.90 6.91 1.95
C GLN A 75 -29.92 7.62 2.88
N LYS A 76 -29.51 8.00 4.09
CA LYS A 76 -30.35 8.77 5.04
C LYS A 76 -30.85 10.08 4.45
N SER A 77 -29.99 10.80 3.72
CA SER A 77 -30.34 12.09 3.10
C SER A 77 -31.27 11.96 1.88
N SER A 78 -31.58 10.75 1.41
CA SER A 78 -32.38 10.51 0.19
C SER A 78 -31.89 11.34 -1.00
N ILE A 79 -30.58 11.33 -1.24
CA ILE A 79 -29.91 12.13 -2.28
C ILE A 79 -30.56 11.95 -3.67
N ASP A 80 -31.08 10.75 -3.95
CA ASP A 80 -31.82 10.37 -5.15
C ASP A 80 -33.11 11.16 -5.38
N LYS A 81 -33.73 11.76 -4.34
CA LYS A 81 -34.98 12.52 -4.47
C LYS A 81 -34.73 13.95 -4.97
N VAL A 82 -33.55 14.50 -4.68
CA VAL A 82 -33.17 15.90 -4.97
C VAL A 82 -32.29 15.97 -6.20
N ILE A 83 -31.26 15.13 -6.25
CA ILE A 83 -30.28 15.12 -7.32
C ILE A 83 -30.74 14.14 -8.40
N ASP A 84 -30.83 14.65 -9.63
CA ASP A 84 -30.89 13.77 -10.80
C ASP A 84 -29.47 13.32 -11.11
N GLU A 85 -28.54 14.21 -11.48
CA GLU A 85 -27.15 13.86 -11.78
C GLU A 85 -26.09 14.63 -10.96
N ILE A 86 -24.87 14.09 -10.86
CA ILE A 86 -23.66 14.87 -10.60
C ILE A 86 -22.64 14.56 -11.71
N TRP A 87 -21.70 15.46 -11.97
CA TRP A 87 -20.59 15.29 -12.89
C TRP A 87 -19.35 15.89 -12.26
N PHE A 88 -18.17 15.43 -12.67
CA PHE A 88 -16.90 16.02 -12.27
C PHE A 88 -15.90 15.93 -13.41
N SER A 89 -15.29 17.08 -13.74
CA SER A 89 -14.20 17.16 -14.71
C SER A 89 -12.88 17.39 -13.96
N SER A 90 -11.80 16.83 -14.48
CA SER A 90 -10.45 17.10 -13.97
C SER A 90 -9.44 17.15 -15.11
N SER A 91 -8.41 17.99 -14.96
CA SER A 91 -7.28 18.02 -15.90
C SER A 91 -6.35 16.84 -15.66
N ALA A 92 -5.47 16.57 -16.62
CA ALA A 92 -4.45 15.52 -16.46
C ALA A 92 -3.48 15.79 -15.29
N LYS A 93 -3.34 17.05 -14.89
CA LYS A 93 -2.49 17.50 -13.78
C LYS A 93 -3.17 17.32 -12.42
N ASP A 94 -4.47 17.63 -12.35
CA ASP A 94 -5.25 17.65 -11.11
C ASP A 94 -5.76 16.25 -10.72
N ALA A 95 -6.03 15.39 -11.71
CA ALA A 95 -6.32 13.98 -11.46
C ALA A 95 -5.18 13.26 -10.72
N ALA A 96 -3.92 13.69 -10.94
CA ALA A 96 -2.74 13.12 -10.28
C ALA A 96 -2.57 13.52 -8.80
N THR A 97 -3.37 14.48 -8.30
CA THR A 97 -3.37 14.93 -6.90
C THR A 97 -4.67 14.60 -6.16
N TYR A 98 -5.51 13.70 -6.72
CA TYR A 98 -6.85 13.36 -6.23
C TYR A 98 -7.81 14.56 -6.13
N PHE A 99 -7.61 15.54 -7.02
CA PHE A 99 -8.29 16.83 -6.97
C PHE A 99 -9.45 16.87 -7.97
N LEU A 100 -10.63 17.31 -7.49
CA LEU A 100 -11.84 17.50 -8.30
C LEU A 100 -12.13 19.01 -8.42
N PRO A 101 -11.56 19.69 -9.44
CA PRO A 101 -11.60 21.16 -9.56
C PRO A 101 -12.96 21.74 -9.93
N SER A 102 -13.90 20.92 -10.42
CA SER A 102 -15.30 21.32 -10.64
C SER A 102 -16.24 20.14 -10.51
N ILE A 103 -17.33 20.33 -9.76
CA ILE A 103 -18.43 19.38 -9.57
C ILE A 103 -19.70 20.05 -10.11
N ILE A 104 -20.51 19.35 -10.90
CA ILE A 104 -21.72 19.91 -11.53
C ILE A 104 -22.92 19.03 -11.17
N ILE A 105 -23.90 19.58 -10.47
CA ILE A 105 -25.08 18.85 -9.98
C ILE A 105 -26.31 19.22 -10.82
N LYS A 106 -26.96 18.25 -11.45
CA LYS A 106 -28.31 18.40 -12.05
C LYS A 106 -29.34 17.99 -11.00
N THR A 107 -30.30 18.84 -10.69
CA THR A 107 -31.41 18.45 -9.81
C THR A 107 -32.50 17.72 -10.59
N LYS A 108 -33.34 16.95 -9.89
CA LYS A 108 -34.58 16.43 -10.49
C LYS A 108 -35.51 17.61 -10.84
N PRO A 109 -36.34 17.52 -11.89
CA PRO A 109 -37.19 18.64 -12.34
C PRO A 109 -38.15 19.22 -11.30
N ALA A 110 -38.45 18.48 -10.22
CA ALA A 110 -39.32 18.92 -9.13
C ALA A 110 -38.56 19.47 -7.90
N ALA A 111 -37.22 19.41 -7.88
CA ALA A 111 -36.40 19.81 -6.73
C ALA A 111 -35.87 21.25 -6.88
N LYS A 112 -35.96 22.02 -5.79
CA LYS A 112 -35.61 23.44 -5.72
C LYS A 112 -34.16 23.68 -5.33
N ALA A 113 -33.70 24.92 -5.49
CA ALA A 113 -32.38 25.36 -5.02
C ALA A 113 -32.21 25.15 -3.51
N GLU A 114 -33.27 25.37 -2.73
CA GLU A 114 -33.28 25.14 -1.28
C GLU A 114 -33.12 23.66 -0.92
N ASP A 115 -33.69 22.74 -1.70
CA ASP A 115 -33.61 21.30 -1.44
C ASP A 115 -32.18 20.81 -1.62
N LEU A 116 -31.51 21.24 -2.71
CA LEU A 116 -30.09 20.97 -2.92
C LEU A 116 -29.23 21.65 -1.86
N LEU A 117 -29.53 22.90 -1.48
CA LEU A 117 -28.77 23.60 -0.46
C LEU A 117 -28.89 22.93 0.91
N ASN A 118 -30.08 22.43 1.27
CA ASN A 118 -30.33 21.71 2.51
C ASN A 118 -29.68 20.32 2.51
N LEU A 119 -29.69 19.61 1.37
CA LEU A 119 -28.91 18.39 1.17
C LEU A 119 -27.40 18.66 1.39
N LEU A 120 -26.83 19.67 0.72
CA LEU A 120 -25.42 20.05 0.89
C LEU A 120 -25.10 20.53 2.31
N LYS A 121 -26.04 21.19 3.00
CA LYS A 121 -25.97 21.52 4.44
C LYS A 121 -25.98 20.28 5.35
N ASN A 122 -26.46 19.13 4.89
CA ASN A 122 -26.52 17.88 5.68
C ASN A 122 -25.43 16.85 5.33
N LEU A 123 -24.87 16.84 4.11
CA LEU A 123 -23.80 15.89 3.74
C LEU A 123 -22.47 16.14 4.51
N PRO A 124 -21.75 15.11 5.00
CA PRO A 124 -20.54 15.27 5.81
C PRO A 124 -19.28 15.55 4.95
N LEU A 125 -19.34 16.56 4.09
CA LEU A 125 -18.23 16.98 3.21
C LEU A 125 -17.31 17.98 3.94
N PRO A 126 -15.97 17.81 3.93
CA PRO A 126 -15.01 18.68 4.63
C PRO A 126 -14.69 19.97 3.86
N ILE A 127 -15.70 20.56 3.22
CA ILE A 127 -15.57 21.70 2.29
C ILE A 127 -16.28 22.94 2.84
N ASN A 128 -15.92 24.11 2.34
CA ASN A 128 -16.72 25.32 2.50
C ASN A 128 -17.53 25.57 1.24
N ILE A 129 -18.77 26.03 1.37
CA ILE A 129 -19.67 26.30 0.23
C ILE A 129 -20.19 27.73 0.34
N GLN A 130 -19.86 28.56 -0.65
CA GLN A 130 -20.43 29.89 -0.84
C GLN A 130 -21.64 29.79 -1.78
N THR A 131 -22.80 30.25 -1.32
CA THR A 131 -24.05 30.27 -2.10
C THR A 131 -24.09 31.44 -3.10
N PRO A 132 -25.01 31.43 -4.08
CA PRO A 132 -25.29 32.59 -4.93
C PRO A 132 -25.67 33.86 -4.13
N SER A 133 -26.27 33.68 -2.95
CA SER A 133 -26.60 34.77 -2.00
C SER A 133 -25.44 35.20 -1.09
N GLY A 134 -24.22 34.68 -1.29
CA GLY A 134 -23.04 35.04 -0.51
C GLY A 134 -22.93 34.38 0.88
N GLN A 135 -23.92 33.58 1.32
CA GLN A 135 -23.83 32.80 2.55
C GLN A 135 -22.71 31.76 2.43
N VAL A 136 -21.81 31.70 3.42
CA VAL A 136 -20.72 30.70 3.47
C VAL A 136 -21.04 29.62 4.50
N ILE A 137 -21.33 28.41 4.03
CA ILE A 137 -21.46 27.20 4.85
C ILE A 137 -20.05 26.68 5.12
N ARG A 138 -19.61 26.66 6.39
CA ARG A 138 -18.26 26.23 6.79
C ARG A 138 -18.27 24.86 7.47
N LYS A 139 -17.84 23.79 6.76
CA LYS A 139 -17.81 22.43 7.32
C LYS A 139 -16.43 21.86 7.57
N GLY A 140 -15.41 22.28 6.82
CA GLY A 140 -14.04 21.80 7.01
C GLY A 140 -13.30 22.41 8.22
N GLN A 141 -13.98 22.74 9.32
CA GLN A 141 -13.40 23.47 10.46
C GLN A 141 -12.24 22.72 11.14
N ASN A 142 -12.25 21.40 11.11
CA ASN A 142 -11.18 20.53 11.63
C ASN A 142 -10.24 20.02 10.53
N SER A 143 -10.35 20.53 9.29
CA SER A 143 -9.44 20.20 8.19
C SER A 143 -8.29 21.20 8.12
N ILE A 144 -7.07 20.71 7.89
CA ILE A 144 -5.87 21.55 7.73
C ILE A 144 -5.98 22.44 6.48
N LEU A 145 -6.71 21.99 5.45
CA LEU A 145 -6.99 22.74 4.22
C LEU A 145 -8.44 22.48 3.75
N PRO A 146 -9.42 23.30 4.17
CA PRO A 146 -10.80 23.14 3.72
C PRO A 146 -11.01 23.72 2.32
N LEU A 147 -11.14 22.84 1.32
CA LEU A 147 -11.47 23.24 -0.07
C LEU A 147 -12.74 24.09 -0.07
N SER A 148 -12.70 25.24 -0.72
CA SER A 148 -13.79 26.22 -0.70
C SER A 148 -14.37 26.37 -2.10
N TYR A 149 -15.68 26.17 -2.23
CA TYR A 149 -16.40 26.16 -3.52
C TYR A 149 -17.46 27.26 -3.59
N VAL A 150 -17.66 27.82 -4.79
CA VAL A 150 -18.77 28.73 -5.13
C VAL A 150 -19.82 27.96 -5.92
N ILE A 151 -21.09 28.03 -5.51
CA ILE A 151 -22.21 27.52 -6.30
C ILE A 151 -22.67 28.57 -7.31
N ARG A 152 -22.81 28.17 -8.58
CA ARG A 152 -23.51 28.90 -9.63
C ARG A 152 -24.64 28.05 -10.20
N GLU A 153 -25.83 28.62 -10.34
CA GLU A 153 -26.95 27.96 -11.02
C GLU A 153 -27.01 28.37 -12.50
N ALA A 154 -27.27 27.39 -13.38
CA ALA A 154 -27.53 27.58 -14.80
C ALA A 154 -28.51 26.52 -15.34
N LYS A 155 -29.74 26.92 -15.68
CA LYS A 155 -30.71 26.10 -16.44
C LYS A 155 -30.97 24.69 -15.87
N GLY A 156 -31.06 24.56 -14.55
CA GLY A 156 -31.26 23.30 -13.81
C GLY A 156 -29.98 22.57 -13.38
N PHE A 157 -28.82 23.21 -13.53
CA PHE A 157 -27.51 22.69 -13.14
C PHE A 157 -26.85 23.63 -12.14
N TYR A 158 -26.21 23.06 -11.12
CA TYR A 158 -25.50 23.76 -10.06
C TYR A 158 -24.02 23.40 -10.13
N LEU A 159 -23.23 24.31 -10.67
CA LEU A 159 -21.78 24.19 -10.77
C LEU A 159 -21.14 24.64 -9.46
N LEU A 160 -20.43 23.73 -8.80
CA LEU A 160 -19.53 23.98 -7.68
C LEU A 160 -18.12 24.21 -8.25
N GLU A 161 -17.69 25.46 -8.34
CA GLU A 161 -16.33 25.84 -8.75
C GLU A 161 -15.44 26.04 -7.54
N GLN A 162 -14.22 25.49 -7.53
CA GLN A 162 -13.30 25.78 -6.43
C GLN A 162 -12.75 27.22 -6.51
N VAL A 163 -12.79 27.94 -5.39
CA VAL A 163 -12.18 29.25 -5.21
C VAL A 163 -10.67 29.15 -5.48
N GLY A 164 -10.17 29.97 -6.40
CA GLY A 164 -8.76 29.99 -6.82
C GLY A 164 -8.39 29.00 -7.92
N ALA A 165 -9.32 28.18 -8.43
CA ALA A 165 -9.06 27.36 -9.61
C ALA A 165 -8.93 28.24 -10.88
N THR A 166 -7.75 28.24 -11.50
CA THR A 166 -7.50 28.99 -12.75
C THR A 166 -8.14 28.29 -13.95
N LYS A 167 -9.34 28.72 -14.34
CA LYS A 167 -9.95 28.33 -15.62
C LYS A 167 -9.50 29.26 -16.74
N ASP A 168 -9.04 28.69 -17.85
CA ASP A 168 -8.70 29.44 -19.06
C ASP A 168 -9.96 29.62 -19.93
N THR A 169 -10.71 30.69 -19.64
CA THR A 169 -12.05 30.96 -20.17
C THR A 169 -12.10 31.32 -21.67
N LYS A 170 -10.98 31.22 -22.40
CA LYS A 170 -10.87 31.56 -23.83
C LYS A 170 -10.86 30.36 -24.78
N LYS A 171 -10.89 29.12 -24.27
CA LYS A 171 -10.60 27.91 -25.06
C LYS A 171 -11.77 27.33 -25.86
N THR A 172 -11.39 26.53 -26.87
CA THR A 172 -12.28 25.82 -27.80
C THR A 172 -13.20 24.84 -27.07
N LYS A 173 -14.47 24.74 -27.50
CA LYS A 173 -15.41 23.75 -26.96
C LYS A 173 -14.99 22.35 -27.35
N ARG A 174 -15.01 21.42 -26.40
CA ARG A 174 -14.86 19.97 -26.64
C ARG A 174 -16.13 19.42 -27.28
N THR A 175 -16.23 19.41 -28.61
CA THR A 175 -17.33 18.76 -29.34
C THR A 175 -17.05 17.29 -29.69
N ASP A 176 -15.77 16.90 -29.67
CA ASP A 176 -15.27 15.54 -29.83
C ASP A 176 -15.85 14.54 -28.82
N ILE A 177 -16.12 15.02 -27.61
CA ILE A 177 -16.53 14.17 -26.47
C ILE A 177 -18.00 13.75 -26.49
N VAL A 178 -18.85 14.39 -27.33
CA VAL A 178 -20.33 14.21 -27.30
C VAL A 178 -20.73 12.74 -27.45
N GLN A 179 -20.10 12.02 -28.36
CA GLN A 179 -20.43 10.61 -28.64
C GLN A 179 -20.26 9.69 -27.42
N GLY A 180 -19.36 10.03 -26.50
CA GLY A 180 -19.15 9.27 -25.27
C GLY A 180 -20.27 9.45 -24.24
N PHE A 181 -21.07 10.52 -24.31
CA PHE A 181 -22.20 10.72 -23.40
C PHE A 181 -23.29 9.67 -23.63
N ASP A 182 -23.52 9.30 -24.90
CA ASP A 182 -24.47 8.28 -25.31
C ASP A 182 -24.00 6.87 -24.93
N ASP A 183 -22.71 6.56 -25.13
CA ASP A 183 -22.08 5.33 -24.64
C ASP A 183 -22.18 5.21 -23.11
N MET A 184 -21.94 6.31 -22.39
CA MET A 184 -22.08 6.30 -20.93
C MET A 184 -23.54 6.20 -20.49
N GLY A 185 -24.48 6.71 -21.29
CA GLY A 185 -25.77 6.05 -21.52
C GLY A 185 -26.48 5.47 -20.31
N SER A 186 -27.02 4.26 -20.46
CA SER A 186 -27.87 3.60 -19.46
C SER A 186 -27.22 3.38 -18.08
N LEU A 187 -25.89 3.40 -18.03
CA LEU A 187 -25.07 2.88 -16.93
C LEU A 187 -25.39 3.50 -15.57
N PRO A 188 -25.39 2.72 -14.47
CA PRO A 188 -25.44 3.27 -13.13
C PRO A 188 -24.11 3.89 -12.70
N PHE A 189 -23.02 3.82 -13.47
CA PHE A 189 -21.72 4.48 -13.24
C PHE A 189 -21.07 4.80 -14.58
N GLY A 190 -20.45 5.97 -14.76
CA GLY A 190 -19.69 6.25 -15.98
C GLY A 190 -18.51 7.19 -15.75
N ALA A 191 -17.37 6.87 -16.34
CA ALA A 191 -16.25 7.79 -16.54
C ALA A 191 -15.71 7.74 -17.97
N MET A 192 -15.24 8.88 -18.49
CA MET A 192 -14.53 8.99 -19.76
C MET A 192 -13.12 9.50 -19.53
N LEU A 193 -12.19 9.00 -20.35
CA LEU A 193 -10.82 9.48 -20.51
C LEU A 193 -10.62 9.88 -21.97
N PHE A 194 -10.04 11.05 -22.18
CA PHE A 194 -9.78 11.60 -23.50
C PHE A 194 -8.33 12.07 -23.61
N PRO A 195 -7.74 12.10 -24.82
CA PRO A 195 -6.57 12.93 -25.07
C PRO A 195 -6.84 14.38 -24.65
N SER A 196 -5.83 15.03 -24.07
CA SER A 196 -5.80 16.49 -23.87
C SER A 196 -4.48 17.05 -24.39
N LYS A 197 -4.43 18.36 -24.62
CA LYS A 197 -3.26 19.03 -25.24
C LYS A 197 -1.94 18.75 -24.48
N ASP A 198 -2.03 18.67 -23.15
CA ASP A 198 -0.89 18.45 -22.26
C ASP A 198 -0.71 16.97 -21.88
N ASN A 199 -1.62 16.07 -22.30
CA ASN A 199 -1.52 14.63 -22.08
C ASN A 199 -2.28 13.84 -23.18
N PRO A 200 -1.65 13.54 -24.33
CA PRO A 200 -2.33 12.97 -25.51
C PRO A 200 -2.68 11.47 -25.42
N LEU A 201 -2.60 10.86 -24.24
CA LEU A 201 -2.95 9.45 -23.95
C LEU A 201 -2.29 8.38 -24.87
N ASP A 202 -0.98 8.48 -25.04
CA ASP A 202 -0.14 7.59 -25.85
C ASP A 202 -0.41 6.07 -25.66
N LEU A 203 -1.05 5.44 -26.66
CA LEU A 203 -1.34 4.00 -26.67
C LEU A 203 -0.10 3.11 -26.60
N ALA A 204 1.04 3.47 -27.19
CA ALA A 204 2.25 2.66 -27.13
C ALA A 204 2.88 2.66 -25.72
N LYS A 205 2.66 3.72 -24.93
CA LYS A 205 2.96 3.75 -23.48
C LYS A 205 1.94 2.99 -22.61
N ILE A 206 0.76 2.66 -23.14
CA ILE A 206 -0.29 1.89 -22.44
C ILE A 206 -0.19 0.39 -22.77
N PHE A 207 0.02 0.04 -24.02
CA PHE A 207 0.24 -1.33 -24.49
C PHE A 207 1.59 -1.44 -25.21
N PRO A 208 2.73 -1.61 -24.49
CA PRO A 208 4.06 -1.75 -25.09
C PRO A 208 4.23 -2.98 -26.00
N SER A 209 3.24 -3.88 -26.03
CA SER A 209 3.10 -5.01 -26.95
C SER A 209 2.62 -4.62 -28.35
N LEU A 210 2.09 -3.40 -28.56
CA LEU A 210 1.78 -2.81 -29.87
C LEU A 210 3.08 -2.51 -30.65
N LYS A 211 3.71 -3.55 -31.19
CA LYS A 211 4.70 -3.39 -32.26
C LYS A 211 3.98 -3.15 -33.58
N ARG A 212 4.37 -2.07 -34.29
CA ARG A 212 3.90 -1.67 -35.63
C ARG A 212 3.56 -2.89 -36.50
N ALA A 213 2.29 -3.07 -36.86
CA ALA A 213 1.93 -4.09 -37.83
C ALA A 213 2.46 -3.72 -39.23
N ASN A 214 2.85 -4.74 -39.99
CA ASN A 214 2.97 -4.73 -41.46
C ASN A 214 3.89 -3.68 -42.12
N GLY A 215 4.79 -3.03 -41.38
CA GLY A 215 5.96 -2.32 -41.92
C GLY A 215 5.68 -1.06 -42.76
N LYS A 216 4.42 -0.68 -42.95
CA LYS A 216 4.05 0.64 -43.46
C LYS A 216 4.16 1.66 -42.34
N GLU A 217 4.82 2.78 -42.62
CA GLU A 217 4.74 3.93 -41.72
C GLU A 217 3.41 4.62 -41.98
N HIS A 218 2.44 4.40 -41.10
CA HIS A 218 1.35 5.36 -40.91
C HIS A 218 1.99 6.64 -40.39
N GLU A 219 1.99 7.70 -41.21
CA GLU A 219 2.71 8.94 -40.93
C GLU A 219 2.23 9.55 -39.61
N VAL A 220 3.16 9.78 -38.68
CA VAL A 220 2.85 10.17 -37.31
C VAL A 220 2.58 11.69 -37.25
N HIS A 221 1.41 12.11 -37.73
CA HIS A 221 1.02 13.52 -37.87
C HIS A 221 -0.34 13.84 -37.21
N GLY A 222 -0.27 14.29 -35.95
CA GLY A 222 -1.41 14.77 -35.18
C GLY A 222 -2.05 13.70 -34.28
N ILE A 223 -2.63 14.13 -33.15
CA ILE A 223 -3.44 13.34 -32.19
C ILE A 223 -2.86 11.92 -31.96
N LEU A 224 -1.68 11.90 -31.33
CA LEU A 224 -0.71 10.81 -31.40
C LEU A 224 -1.26 9.42 -31.01
N ASN A 225 -1.24 8.52 -32.01
CA ASN A 225 -1.62 7.10 -31.96
C ASN A 225 -3.13 6.78 -32.13
N GLY A 226 -3.93 7.65 -32.75
CA GLY A 226 -5.24 7.27 -33.29
C GLY A 226 -6.25 6.78 -32.24
N LEU A 227 -6.18 7.28 -31.02
CA LEU A 227 -7.16 6.99 -29.97
C LEU A 227 -8.14 8.17 -29.85
N LYS A 228 -9.43 7.92 -30.07
CA LYS A 228 -10.48 8.94 -29.92
C LYS A 228 -10.91 9.07 -28.45
N LEU A 229 -11.25 7.95 -27.80
CA LEU A 229 -11.99 7.92 -26.54
C LEU A 229 -11.74 6.62 -25.77
N VAL A 230 -11.71 6.68 -24.44
CA VAL A 230 -11.94 5.52 -23.58
C VAL A 230 -13.10 5.80 -22.63
N THR A 231 -14.17 5.01 -22.70
CA THR A 231 -15.24 5.01 -21.69
C THR A 231 -15.06 3.86 -20.71
N LEU A 232 -15.51 4.06 -19.48
CA LEU A 232 -15.52 3.07 -18.42
C LEU A 232 -16.89 3.11 -17.71
N GLY A 233 -17.66 2.05 -17.91
CA GLY A 233 -18.89 1.78 -17.18
C GLY A 233 -18.70 0.81 -16.04
N MET A 234 -19.45 1.01 -14.96
CA MET A 234 -19.59 0.01 -13.89
C MET A 234 -21.07 -0.29 -13.66
N TYR A 235 -21.36 -1.56 -13.42
CA TYR A 235 -22.64 -2.08 -12.96
C TYR A 235 -22.41 -2.76 -11.61
N LEU A 236 -23.37 -2.64 -10.69
CA LEU A 236 -23.29 -3.21 -9.34
C LEU A 236 -24.05 -4.54 -9.20
N ASP A 237 -24.98 -4.80 -10.11
CA ASP A 237 -25.93 -5.92 -10.01
C ASP A 237 -26.19 -6.52 -11.41
N PRO A 238 -25.51 -7.61 -11.78
CA PRO A 238 -24.30 -8.14 -11.14
C PRO A 238 -23.10 -7.19 -11.29
N TRP A 239 -22.08 -7.36 -10.45
CA TRP A 239 -20.82 -6.61 -10.56
C TRP A 239 -20.16 -6.84 -11.93
N ARG A 240 -20.05 -5.77 -12.71
CA ARG A 240 -19.46 -5.77 -14.05
C ARG A 240 -18.76 -4.45 -14.31
N ILE A 241 -17.55 -4.50 -14.86
CA ILE A 241 -16.87 -3.33 -15.42
C ILE A 241 -16.83 -3.51 -16.94
N GLN A 242 -17.21 -2.48 -17.68
CA GLN A 242 -17.15 -2.44 -19.13
C GLN A 242 -16.27 -1.26 -19.55
N MET A 243 -15.13 -1.54 -20.19
CA MET A 243 -14.29 -0.51 -20.80
C MET A 243 -14.49 -0.56 -22.31
N VAL A 244 -14.68 0.60 -22.94
CA VAL A 244 -14.74 0.70 -24.41
C VAL A 244 -13.64 1.65 -24.87
N ILE A 245 -12.75 1.16 -25.72
CA ILE A 245 -11.63 1.90 -26.32
C ILE A 245 -12.01 2.16 -27.77
N GLN A 246 -12.27 3.42 -28.13
CA GLN A 246 -12.57 3.83 -29.50
C GLN A 246 -11.32 4.40 -30.18
N THR A 247 -10.89 3.75 -31.25
CA THR A 247 -9.75 4.13 -32.09
C THR A 247 -10.18 4.95 -33.30
N GLU A 248 -9.24 5.39 -34.12
CA GLU A 248 -9.48 6.17 -35.34
C GLU A 248 -10.20 5.35 -36.41
N ASP A 249 -9.77 4.11 -36.59
CA ASP A 249 -10.30 3.14 -37.55
C ASP A 249 -10.38 1.72 -36.95
N ARG A 250 -10.87 0.77 -37.77
CA ARG A 250 -11.06 -0.65 -37.42
C ARG A 250 -9.78 -1.48 -37.48
N GLU A 251 -8.76 -1.11 -38.25
CA GLU A 251 -7.46 -1.81 -38.29
C GLU A 251 -6.70 -1.61 -36.97
N LEU A 252 -6.64 -0.37 -36.48
CA LEU A 252 -6.07 -0.04 -35.18
C LEU A 252 -6.84 -0.68 -34.01
N ALA A 253 -8.18 -0.75 -34.08
CA ALA A 253 -8.99 -1.48 -33.12
C ALA A 253 -8.60 -2.98 -33.06
N ASN A 254 -8.34 -3.61 -34.21
CA ASN A 254 -7.91 -5.01 -34.26
C ASN A 254 -6.55 -5.22 -33.60
N ASP A 255 -5.60 -4.30 -33.74
CA ASP A 255 -4.27 -4.43 -33.13
C ASP A 255 -4.28 -4.15 -31.62
N VAL A 256 -5.12 -3.23 -31.15
CA VAL A 256 -5.40 -3.06 -29.71
C VAL A 256 -6.03 -4.33 -29.13
N HIS A 257 -7.05 -4.90 -29.80
CA HIS A 257 -7.72 -6.14 -29.40
C HIS A 257 -6.74 -7.33 -29.27
N LYS A 258 -5.93 -7.59 -30.32
CA LYS A 258 -4.86 -8.61 -30.29
C LYS A 258 -3.87 -8.39 -29.15
N SER A 259 -3.48 -7.14 -28.90
CA SER A 259 -2.49 -6.78 -27.88
C SER A 259 -3.00 -7.01 -26.45
N ILE A 260 -4.30 -6.76 -26.21
CA ILE A 260 -4.96 -7.05 -24.93
C ILE A 260 -5.06 -8.57 -24.72
N LEU A 261 -5.53 -9.33 -25.72
CA LEU A 261 -5.60 -10.79 -25.63
C LEU A 261 -4.23 -11.43 -25.34
N LYS A 262 -3.19 -10.98 -26.04
CA LYS A 262 -1.81 -11.45 -25.82
C LYS A 262 -1.28 -11.07 -24.43
N ALA A 263 -1.67 -9.92 -23.89
CA ALA A 263 -1.30 -9.53 -22.53
C ALA A 263 -1.95 -10.46 -21.50
N ILE A 264 -3.25 -10.74 -21.63
CA ILE A 264 -3.99 -11.68 -20.75
C ILE A 264 -3.38 -13.08 -20.82
N GLN A 265 -3.13 -13.61 -22.03
CA GLN A 265 -2.50 -14.92 -22.26
C GLN A 265 -1.06 -15.03 -21.73
N SER A 266 -0.38 -13.91 -21.45
CA SER A 266 0.97 -13.90 -20.90
C SER A 266 1.03 -13.96 -19.36
N ILE A 267 -0.12 -14.00 -18.70
CA ILE A 267 -0.24 -14.14 -17.24
C ILE A 267 -0.19 -15.64 -16.90
N PRO A 268 0.68 -16.09 -15.97
CA PRO A 268 0.70 -17.48 -15.49
C PRO A 268 -0.65 -17.91 -14.92
N ASP A 269 -0.92 -19.22 -14.92
CA ASP A 269 -2.22 -19.76 -14.48
C ASP A 269 -2.48 -19.46 -12.98
N LEU A 270 -3.34 -18.47 -12.74
CA LEU A 270 -3.64 -17.92 -11.43
C LEU A 270 -4.42 -18.89 -10.52
N GLY A 271 -4.84 -20.05 -11.04
CA GLY A 271 -5.36 -21.13 -10.21
C GLY A 271 -4.33 -21.77 -9.28
N GLN A 272 -3.02 -21.59 -9.52
CA GLN A 272 -1.93 -22.13 -8.69
C GLN A 272 -0.91 -21.10 -8.19
N ALA A 273 -0.82 -19.92 -8.83
CA ALA A 273 0.14 -18.90 -8.42
C ALA A 273 -0.19 -18.34 -7.02
N GLN A 274 0.68 -18.62 -6.04
CA GLN A 274 0.60 -17.98 -4.72
C GLN A 274 0.85 -16.47 -4.87
N VAL A 275 0.17 -15.66 -4.05
CA VAL A 275 0.08 -14.20 -4.19
C VAL A 275 1.45 -13.50 -4.20
N GLU A 276 2.48 -14.14 -3.64
CA GLU A 276 3.86 -13.64 -3.57
C GLU A 276 4.56 -13.56 -4.95
N GLU A 277 4.23 -14.42 -5.91
CA GLU A 277 4.84 -14.39 -7.26
C GLU A 277 4.27 -13.29 -8.18
N VAL A 278 3.24 -12.55 -7.71
CA VAL A 278 2.51 -11.53 -8.50
C VAL A 278 3.29 -10.20 -8.56
N GLY A 279 4.58 -10.28 -8.92
CA GLY A 279 5.56 -9.21 -8.77
C GLY A 279 5.25 -7.90 -9.48
N LYS A 280 5.62 -6.79 -8.80
CA LYS A 280 5.66 -5.37 -9.21
C LYS A 280 4.37 -4.70 -9.71
N ASP A 281 3.31 -5.41 -10.08
CA ASP A 281 1.98 -4.83 -10.37
C ASP A 281 0.84 -5.84 -10.11
N PRO A 282 0.42 -6.01 -8.84
CA PRO A 282 -0.59 -7.00 -8.49
C PRO A 282 -1.97 -6.70 -9.09
N VAL A 283 -2.31 -5.41 -9.19
CA VAL A 283 -3.66 -4.95 -9.50
C VAL A 283 -3.99 -5.10 -10.98
N PHE A 284 -3.05 -4.78 -11.87
CA PHE A 284 -3.22 -5.01 -13.31
C PHE A 284 -3.35 -6.51 -13.63
N LYS A 285 -2.52 -7.36 -13.01
CA LYS A 285 -2.58 -8.83 -13.21
C LYS A 285 -3.92 -9.41 -12.75
N ALA A 286 -4.42 -8.98 -11.58
CA ALA A 286 -5.71 -9.43 -11.06
C ALA A 286 -6.90 -8.99 -11.93
N LEU A 287 -6.94 -7.73 -12.36
CA LEU A 287 -8.00 -7.25 -13.26
C LEU A 287 -7.97 -7.96 -14.62
N ALA A 288 -6.79 -8.18 -15.19
CA ALA A 288 -6.64 -8.88 -16.46
C ALA A 288 -7.09 -10.36 -16.39
N ALA A 289 -6.95 -11.01 -15.23
CA ALA A 289 -7.45 -12.37 -14.99
C ALA A 289 -8.99 -12.46 -14.90
N MET A 290 -9.65 -11.36 -14.52
CA MET A 290 -11.11 -11.28 -14.38
C MET A 290 -11.80 -10.75 -15.66
N VAL A 291 -11.04 -10.56 -16.74
CA VAL A 291 -11.59 -10.22 -18.07
C VAL A 291 -12.41 -11.39 -18.59
N LYS A 292 -13.73 -11.22 -18.62
CA LYS A 292 -14.70 -12.18 -19.10
C LYS A 292 -14.76 -12.25 -20.63
N SER A 293 -14.55 -11.12 -21.30
CA SER A 293 -14.46 -11.05 -22.76
C SER A 293 -13.73 -9.81 -23.25
N VAL A 294 -13.12 -9.93 -24.43
CA VAL A 294 -12.61 -8.81 -25.22
C VAL A 294 -13.19 -8.95 -26.63
N SER A 295 -14.01 -7.99 -27.05
CA SER A 295 -14.67 -7.98 -28.36
C SER A 295 -14.31 -6.72 -29.15
N ILE A 296 -14.56 -6.75 -30.46
CA ILE A 296 -14.37 -5.63 -31.37
C ILE A 296 -15.64 -5.43 -32.19
N MET A 297 -16.08 -4.18 -32.30
CA MET A 297 -17.17 -3.73 -33.15
C MET A 297 -16.74 -2.41 -33.79
N ASP A 298 -16.49 -2.45 -35.10
CA ASP A 298 -16.01 -1.33 -35.90
C ASP A 298 -14.76 -0.65 -35.33
N ASP A 299 -14.81 0.63 -34.95
CA ASP A 299 -13.69 1.35 -34.34
C ASP A 299 -13.63 1.22 -32.81
N LYS A 300 -14.45 0.34 -32.20
CA LYS A 300 -14.55 0.15 -30.74
C LYS A 300 -14.09 -1.25 -30.29
N VAL A 301 -13.12 -1.29 -29.38
CA VAL A 301 -12.74 -2.49 -28.61
C VAL A 301 -13.43 -2.45 -27.25
N THR A 302 -14.23 -3.47 -26.93
CA THR A 302 -14.93 -3.59 -25.64
C THR A 302 -14.27 -4.67 -24.78
N ILE A 303 -13.87 -4.31 -23.57
CA ILE A 303 -13.41 -5.22 -22.52
C ILE A 303 -14.53 -5.33 -21.48
N VAL A 304 -14.94 -6.55 -21.16
CA VAL A 304 -15.88 -6.82 -20.06
C VAL A 304 -15.20 -7.63 -18.98
N ILE A 305 -15.24 -7.13 -17.76
CA ILE A 305 -14.83 -7.81 -16.53
C ILE A 305 -16.11 -8.12 -15.75
N THR A 306 -16.29 -9.37 -15.32
CA THR A 306 -17.38 -9.78 -14.42
C THR A 306 -16.79 -10.36 -13.14
N ASP A 307 -17.61 -10.54 -12.11
CA ASP A 307 -17.27 -11.34 -10.92
C ASP A 307 -16.08 -10.78 -10.09
N PHE A 308 -15.70 -9.52 -10.35
CA PHE A 308 -14.67 -8.76 -9.63
C PHE A 308 -15.16 -8.36 -8.22
N ASP A 309 -14.47 -8.80 -7.16
CA ASP A 309 -14.62 -8.21 -5.83
C ASP A 309 -13.97 -6.80 -5.86
N PRO A 310 -14.74 -5.70 -5.75
CA PRO A 310 -14.21 -4.33 -5.76
C PRO A 310 -13.27 -4.03 -4.59
N TYR A 311 -13.22 -4.92 -3.59
CA TYR A 311 -12.35 -4.85 -2.42
C TYR A 311 -11.05 -5.68 -2.59
N PHE A 312 -10.72 -6.15 -3.80
CA PHE A 312 -9.52 -6.97 -4.06
C PHE A 312 -8.21 -6.30 -3.61
N GLU A 313 -8.00 -5.01 -3.92
CA GLU A 313 -6.83 -4.25 -3.42
C GLU A 313 -6.75 -4.23 -1.88
N ILE A 314 -7.91 -4.13 -1.23
CA ILE A 314 -8.03 -4.02 0.23
C ILE A 314 -7.74 -5.38 0.87
N ALA A 315 -8.26 -6.46 0.30
CA ALA A 315 -7.94 -7.83 0.72
C ALA A 315 -6.43 -8.13 0.61
N ALA A 316 -5.79 -7.74 -0.50
CA ALA A 316 -4.35 -7.91 -0.68
C ALA A 316 -3.53 -7.15 0.38
N ARG A 317 -3.81 -5.86 0.59
CA ARG A 317 -3.13 -5.02 1.61
C ARG A 317 -3.38 -5.48 3.04
N ILE A 318 -4.60 -5.94 3.35
CA ILE A 318 -4.94 -6.52 4.66
C ILE A 318 -4.17 -7.82 4.88
N ASN A 319 -4.05 -8.68 3.86
CA ASN A 319 -3.27 -9.92 3.98
C ASN A 319 -1.78 -9.62 4.20
N GLU A 320 -1.18 -8.72 3.42
CA GLU A 320 0.22 -8.28 3.58
C GLU A 320 0.48 -7.73 4.99
N GLN A 321 -0.37 -6.82 5.49
CA GLN A 321 -0.24 -6.30 6.86
C GLN A 321 -0.46 -7.37 7.93
N ASN A 322 -1.40 -8.29 7.74
CA ASN A 322 -1.69 -9.33 8.73
C ASN A 322 -0.61 -10.40 8.77
N GLN A 323 -0.04 -10.78 7.63
CA GLN A 323 1.14 -11.64 7.54
C GLN A 323 2.36 -10.97 8.20
N ALA A 324 2.63 -9.70 7.89
CA ALA A 324 3.72 -8.95 8.53
C ALA A 324 3.52 -8.83 10.06
N LYS A 325 2.30 -8.55 10.54
CA LYS A 325 1.97 -8.51 11.98
C LYS A 325 2.07 -9.89 12.65
N ALA A 326 1.63 -10.95 11.98
CA ALA A 326 1.72 -12.32 12.51
C ALA A 326 3.18 -12.79 12.60
N ALA A 327 3.98 -12.55 11.56
CA ALA A 327 5.41 -12.82 11.57
C ALA A 327 6.16 -12.00 12.63
N ALA A 328 5.82 -10.71 12.80
CA ALA A 328 6.37 -9.88 13.87
C ALA A 328 5.97 -10.40 15.27
N ALA A 329 4.70 -10.77 15.48
CA ALA A 329 4.25 -11.35 16.74
C ALA A 329 4.94 -12.70 17.07
N GLN A 330 5.14 -13.55 16.06
CA GLN A 330 5.91 -14.80 16.19
C GLN A 330 7.38 -14.51 16.55
N SER A 331 8.00 -13.52 15.88
CA SER A 331 9.35 -13.04 16.16
C SER A 331 9.46 -12.54 17.61
N MET A 332 8.52 -11.70 18.05
CA MET A 332 8.47 -11.16 19.42
C MET A 332 8.33 -12.27 20.47
N GLY A 333 7.53 -13.31 20.21
CA GLY A 333 7.41 -14.47 21.10
C GLY A 333 8.74 -15.22 21.27
N LYS A 334 9.47 -15.44 20.18
CA LYS A 334 10.80 -16.09 20.19
C LYS A 334 11.83 -15.22 20.91
N VAL A 335 11.90 -13.93 20.58
CA VAL A 335 12.75 -12.93 21.24
C VAL A 335 12.46 -12.86 22.75
N LYS A 336 11.19 -12.88 23.18
CA LYS A 336 10.80 -12.90 24.60
C LYS A 336 11.32 -14.13 25.34
N ASN A 337 11.21 -15.31 24.73
CA ASN A 337 11.70 -16.56 25.32
C ASN A 337 13.23 -16.53 25.49
N ILE A 338 13.96 -16.03 24.49
CA ILE A 338 15.42 -15.89 24.56
C ILE A 338 15.84 -14.85 25.62
N ALA A 339 15.19 -13.68 25.63
CA ALA A 339 15.45 -12.62 26.61
C ALA A 339 15.19 -13.09 28.06
N THR A 340 14.11 -13.84 28.28
CA THR A 340 13.79 -14.44 29.58
C THR A 340 14.88 -15.43 30.03
N ALA A 341 15.43 -16.23 29.12
CA ALA A 341 16.53 -17.14 29.41
C ALA A 341 17.87 -16.43 29.66
N LEU A 342 18.14 -15.31 28.97
CA LEU A 342 19.30 -14.45 29.22
C LEU A 342 19.23 -13.76 30.60
N LEU A 343 18.05 -13.28 31.01
CA LEU A 343 17.82 -12.73 32.35
C LEU A 343 17.92 -13.81 33.44
N ALA A 344 17.43 -15.02 33.19
CA ALA A 344 17.57 -16.13 34.12
C ALA A 344 19.04 -16.56 34.29
N TYR A 345 19.82 -16.57 33.20
CA TYR A 345 21.28 -16.75 33.26
C TYR A 345 21.95 -15.62 34.06
N HIS A 346 21.59 -14.36 33.79
CA HIS A 346 22.14 -13.21 34.50
C HIS A 346 21.87 -13.30 36.01
N LYS A 347 20.65 -13.62 36.41
CA LYS A 347 20.26 -13.81 37.81
C LYS A 347 21.04 -14.93 38.52
N ASP A 348 21.38 -16.01 37.82
CA ASP A 348 22.14 -17.14 38.38
C ASP A 348 23.67 -16.90 38.39
N LYS A 349 24.20 -16.13 37.43
CA LYS A 349 25.65 -15.92 37.23
C LYS A 349 26.17 -14.52 37.57
N GLY A 350 25.29 -13.59 37.95
CA GLY A 350 25.60 -12.18 38.23
C GLY A 350 25.98 -11.35 36.99
N LYS A 351 25.89 -11.92 35.79
CA LYS A 351 26.24 -11.28 34.50
C LYS A 351 25.63 -12.02 33.32
N PHE A 352 25.43 -11.32 32.22
CA PHE A 352 25.08 -11.91 30.93
C PHE A 352 26.19 -12.87 30.43
N PRO A 353 25.84 -13.91 29.64
CA PRO A 353 26.84 -14.79 29.06
C PRO A 353 27.76 -14.02 28.10
N PRO A 354 29.06 -14.35 28.02
CA PRO A 354 29.92 -13.77 27.00
C PRO A 354 29.50 -14.25 25.60
N ALA A 355 29.68 -13.42 24.58
CA ALA A 355 29.33 -13.75 23.18
C ALA A 355 29.87 -15.11 22.73
N ALA A 356 31.13 -15.37 23.12
CA ALA A 356 31.81 -16.64 22.97
C ALA A 356 32.30 -17.15 24.34
N THR A 357 32.17 -18.45 24.57
CA THR A 357 33.07 -19.17 25.49
C THR A 357 34.46 -19.26 24.86
N LEU A 358 35.52 -19.16 25.67
CA LEU A 358 36.91 -19.18 25.21
C LEU A 358 37.67 -20.39 25.76
N SER A 359 38.67 -20.86 25.01
CA SER A 359 39.68 -21.80 25.51
C SER A 359 40.67 -21.10 26.46
N LYS A 360 41.57 -21.86 27.11
CA LYS A 360 42.63 -21.29 27.96
C LYS A 360 43.58 -20.36 27.20
N GLU A 361 43.69 -20.59 25.88
CA GLU A 361 44.48 -19.84 24.91
C GLU A 361 43.68 -18.70 24.26
N GLY A 362 42.49 -18.37 24.79
CA GLY A 362 41.63 -17.27 24.33
C GLY A 362 40.85 -17.53 23.04
N LYS A 363 40.87 -18.75 22.49
CA LYS A 363 40.18 -19.07 21.23
C LYS A 363 38.68 -19.23 21.42
N PRO A 364 37.81 -18.62 20.59
CA PRO A 364 36.36 -18.84 20.63
C PRO A 364 35.98 -20.32 20.43
N LEU A 365 35.08 -20.82 21.27
CA LEU A 365 34.60 -22.20 21.23
C LEU A 365 33.11 -22.28 20.82
N LEU A 366 32.20 -21.91 21.73
CA LEU A 366 30.75 -22.02 21.56
C LEU A 366 30.05 -20.69 21.85
N SER A 367 28.98 -20.40 21.10
CA SER A 367 28.10 -19.23 21.28
C SER A 367 27.45 -19.17 22.67
N TRP A 368 27.17 -17.95 23.14
CA TRP A 368 26.26 -17.66 24.25
C TRP A 368 24.93 -18.43 24.18
N ARG A 369 24.42 -18.72 22.98
CA ARG A 369 23.18 -19.49 22.74
C ARG A 369 23.23 -20.90 23.34
N VAL A 370 24.42 -21.51 23.38
CA VAL A 370 24.63 -22.82 24.03
C VAL A 370 24.56 -22.67 25.55
N GLN A 371 25.12 -21.59 26.10
CA GLN A 371 25.18 -21.36 27.55
C GLN A 371 23.80 -21.11 28.19
N ILE A 372 22.83 -20.57 27.42
CA ILE A 372 21.46 -20.39 27.91
C ILE A 372 20.53 -21.61 27.73
N LEU A 373 21.00 -22.70 27.12
CA LEU A 373 20.19 -23.91 26.89
C LEU A 373 19.51 -24.47 28.15
N PRO A 374 20.13 -24.52 29.35
CA PRO A 374 19.46 -25.01 30.56
C PRO A 374 18.21 -24.18 30.92
N TYR A 375 18.28 -22.86 30.74
CA TYR A 375 17.21 -21.90 31.03
C TYR A 375 16.10 -21.90 29.97
N LEU A 376 16.40 -22.39 28.77
CA LEU A 376 15.41 -22.75 27.73
C LEU A 376 14.82 -24.18 27.94
N GLY A 377 15.11 -24.85 29.05
CA GLY A 377 14.66 -26.23 29.33
C GLY A 377 15.47 -27.32 28.62
N HIS A 378 16.50 -26.97 27.85
CA HIS A 378 17.29 -27.87 27.01
C HIS A 378 18.56 -28.40 27.72
N ASN A 379 18.50 -28.63 29.03
CA ASN A 379 19.63 -29.13 29.84
C ASN A 379 20.25 -30.44 29.30
N LEU A 380 19.43 -31.36 28.77
CA LEU A 380 19.95 -32.60 28.16
C LEU A 380 20.76 -32.35 26.88
N LEU A 381 20.42 -31.33 26.09
CA LEU A 381 21.19 -30.93 24.91
C LEU A 381 22.47 -30.19 25.33
N TYR A 382 22.40 -29.31 26.33
CA TYR A 382 23.57 -28.63 26.91
C TYR A 382 24.66 -29.62 27.34
N LYS A 383 24.27 -30.70 28.02
CA LYS A 383 25.18 -31.79 28.45
C LYS A 383 25.76 -32.63 27.31
N GLN A 384 25.24 -32.52 26.08
CA GLN A 384 25.82 -33.21 24.91
C GLN A 384 26.95 -32.41 24.26
N PHE A 385 27.04 -31.09 24.47
CA PHE A 385 28.14 -30.27 23.96
C PHE A 385 29.42 -30.50 24.77
N LYS A 386 30.53 -30.69 24.07
CA LYS A 386 31.86 -30.62 24.66
C LYS A 386 32.25 -29.14 24.79
N GLN A 387 32.12 -28.60 25.99
CA GLN A 387 32.32 -27.17 26.29
C GLN A 387 33.79 -26.70 26.10
N ASN A 388 34.73 -27.63 25.93
CA ASN A 388 36.15 -27.39 25.68
C ASN A 388 36.58 -27.61 24.21
N GLU A 389 35.64 -27.92 23.31
CA GLU A 389 35.86 -28.04 21.87
C GLU A 389 35.09 -26.94 21.12
N PRO A 390 35.55 -26.50 19.93
CA PRO A 390 34.84 -25.48 19.17
C PRO A 390 33.54 -26.01 18.56
N TRP A 391 32.68 -25.09 18.12
CA TRP A 391 31.36 -25.35 17.54
C TRP A 391 31.35 -26.29 16.31
N ASP A 392 32.46 -26.30 15.57
CA ASP A 392 32.70 -27.06 14.34
C ASP A 392 33.48 -28.36 14.54
N SER A 393 33.80 -28.73 15.79
CA SER A 393 34.50 -29.99 16.07
C SER A 393 33.71 -31.21 15.58
N GLU A 394 34.41 -32.33 15.32
CA GLU A 394 33.79 -33.59 14.91
C GLU A 394 32.71 -34.10 15.87
N HIS A 395 32.67 -33.60 17.10
CA HIS A 395 31.60 -33.83 18.05
C HIS A 395 30.51 -32.75 17.97
N ASN A 396 30.87 -31.49 18.21
CA ASN A 396 29.89 -30.41 18.36
C ASN A 396 29.14 -30.08 17.07
N LYS A 397 29.76 -30.22 15.89
CA LYS A 397 29.10 -29.93 14.60
C LYS A 397 27.88 -30.82 14.32
N LYS A 398 27.85 -32.02 14.89
CA LYS A 398 26.70 -32.95 14.79
C LYS A 398 25.46 -32.43 15.53
N LEU A 399 25.64 -31.53 16.51
CA LEU A 399 24.57 -30.94 17.30
C LEU A 399 23.94 -29.69 16.65
N ILE A 400 24.50 -29.17 15.55
CA ILE A 400 23.96 -28.01 14.82
C ILE A 400 22.49 -28.26 14.40
N ARG A 401 22.17 -29.45 13.88
CA ARG A 401 20.79 -29.87 13.52
C ARG A 401 19.85 -30.09 14.71
N ARG A 402 20.31 -29.91 15.96
CA ARG A 402 19.49 -30.00 17.18
C ARG A 402 19.00 -28.63 17.67
N ILE A 403 18.98 -27.63 16.78
CA ILE A 403 18.60 -26.25 17.09
C ILE A 403 17.23 -26.13 17.81
N PRO A 404 17.20 -25.51 19.01
CA PRO A 404 15.96 -25.21 19.75
C PRO A 404 14.85 -24.53 18.92
N PRO A 405 13.56 -24.80 19.20
CA PRO A 405 12.45 -24.06 18.60
C PRO A 405 12.55 -22.54 18.79
N SER A 406 13.07 -22.09 19.94
CA SER A 406 13.21 -20.67 20.27
C SER A 406 14.18 -19.90 19.38
N PHE A 407 15.14 -20.57 18.72
CA PHE A 407 16.14 -19.94 17.86
C PHE A 407 15.82 -20.00 16.36
N ARG A 408 14.78 -20.74 15.94
CA ARG A 408 14.40 -20.85 14.52
C ARG A 408 13.32 -19.85 14.18
N GLU A 409 13.48 -19.08 13.11
CA GLU A 409 12.33 -18.37 12.54
C GLU A 409 11.55 -19.28 11.59
N THR A 410 12.24 -19.82 10.58
CA THR A 410 11.64 -20.60 9.50
C THR A 410 11.81 -22.11 9.70
N GLN A 411 11.25 -22.92 8.79
CA GLN A 411 11.57 -24.35 8.70
C GLN A 411 12.98 -24.59 8.13
N ASP A 412 13.51 -23.65 7.33
CA ASP A 412 14.84 -23.79 6.73
C ASP A 412 15.98 -23.56 7.72
N ASP A 413 15.73 -22.76 8.77
CA ASP A 413 16.63 -22.67 9.94
C ASP A 413 16.88 -24.04 10.61
N LEU A 414 15.93 -24.99 10.53
CA LEU A 414 16.17 -26.36 11.02
C LEU A 414 17.12 -27.13 10.09
N ASN A 415 16.99 -26.95 8.78
CA ASN A 415 17.78 -27.66 7.77
C ASN A 415 19.24 -27.20 7.80
N LYS A 416 19.44 -25.88 7.86
CA LYS A 416 20.75 -25.20 7.90
C LYS A 416 21.35 -25.18 9.31
N GLY A 417 20.53 -25.19 10.36
CA GLY A 417 20.97 -24.93 11.74
C GLY A 417 21.31 -23.45 11.99
N THR A 418 20.66 -22.54 11.28
CA THR A 418 20.87 -21.09 11.35
C THR A 418 19.91 -20.43 12.34
N THR A 419 20.23 -19.19 12.74
CA THR A 419 19.35 -18.35 13.52
C THR A 419 19.49 -16.86 13.16
N PRO A 420 18.37 -16.13 13.00
CA PRO A 420 18.37 -14.68 12.87
C PRO A 420 18.38 -13.97 14.23
N PHE A 421 18.32 -14.68 15.37
CA PHE A 421 18.31 -14.04 16.69
C PHE A 421 19.75 -13.87 17.21
N GLN A 422 20.23 -12.63 17.22
CA GLN A 422 21.64 -12.28 17.44
C GLN A 422 21.83 -11.19 18.49
N ALA A 423 22.86 -11.37 19.33
CA ALA A 423 23.36 -10.32 20.19
C ALA A 423 24.05 -9.23 19.37
N PRO A 424 23.94 -7.94 19.72
CA PRO A 424 24.84 -6.92 19.21
C PRO A 424 26.21 -7.07 19.90
N VAL A 425 27.28 -7.27 19.13
CA VAL A 425 28.64 -7.52 19.64
C VAL A 425 29.57 -6.37 19.30
N GLY A 426 30.25 -5.84 20.31
CA GLY A 426 31.17 -4.70 20.16
C GLY A 426 31.59 -4.11 21.51
N LEU A 427 32.67 -3.34 21.54
CA LEU A 427 33.31 -2.86 22.79
C LEU A 427 32.38 -2.04 23.72
N ALA A 428 31.39 -1.34 23.16
CA ALA A 428 30.43 -0.52 23.90
C ALA A 428 29.06 -1.21 24.11
N THR A 429 28.93 -2.51 23.79
CA THR A 429 27.66 -3.26 23.83
C THR A 429 27.55 -4.14 25.08
N ILE A 430 26.38 -4.74 25.31
CA ILE A 430 26.18 -5.76 26.37
C ILE A 430 27.06 -7.00 26.14
N PHE A 431 27.50 -7.25 24.90
CA PHE A 431 28.32 -8.41 24.53
C PHE A 431 29.68 -7.96 23.98
N PRO A 432 30.61 -7.48 24.84
CA PRO A 432 31.94 -7.14 24.40
C PRO A 432 32.72 -8.39 23.93
N PRO A 433 33.62 -8.25 22.94
CA PRO A 433 34.57 -9.30 22.59
C PRO A 433 35.50 -9.62 23.77
N GLY A 434 36.06 -10.82 23.81
CA GLY A 434 37.05 -11.22 24.83
C GLY A 434 36.51 -12.05 26.02
N GLY A 435 35.29 -12.56 25.96
CA GLY A 435 34.87 -13.68 26.82
C GLY A 435 34.49 -13.36 28.27
N THR A 436 34.48 -12.09 28.67
CA THR A 436 34.25 -11.68 30.07
C THR A 436 32.78 -11.76 30.50
N GLY A 437 31.86 -11.26 29.68
CA GLY A 437 30.42 -11.16 29.99
C GLY A 437 30.10 -10.00 30.94
N THR A 438 28.92 -9.40 30.79
CA THR A 438 28.60 -8.05 31.32
C THR A 438 27.61 -8.10 32.49
N ASN A 439 27.95 -7.48 33.61
CA ASN A 439 27.07 -7.27 34.77
C ASN A 439 26.14 -6.07 34.51
N SER A 440 24.92 -6.08 35.06
CA SER A 440 23.99 -4.95 34.93
C SER A 440 24.53 -3.64 35.54
N ILE A 441 25.42 -3.71 36.53
CA ILE A 441 26.11 -2.54 37.11
C ILE A 441 27.02 -1.85 36.08
N GLN A 442 27.45 -2.55 35.03
CA GLN A 442 28.25 -1.99 33.93
C GLN A 442 27.38 -1.37 32.81
N ILE A 443 26.05 -1.45 32.92
CA ILE A 443 25.11 -0.81 31.99
C ILE A 443 24.64 0.49 32.63
N ILE A 444 25.31 1.58 32.28
CA ILE A 444 25.06 2.95 32.77
C ILE A 444 23.82 3.54 32.06
N ASN A 445 23.60 3.15 30.81
CA ASN A 445 22.41 3.48 30.02
C ASN A 445 21.16 2.78 30.58
N GLU A 446 19.96 3.29 30.25
CA GLU A 446 18.71 2.72 30.73
C GLU A 446 18.52 1.28 30.24
N LEU A 447 18.27 0.34 31.17
CA LEU A 447 18.13 -1.08 30.83
C LEU A 447 17.00 -1.33 29.82
N SER A 448 15.89 -0.60 29.95
CA SER A 448 14.73 -0.60 29.04
C SER A 448 14.97 0.03 27.67
N ASN A 449 16.14 0.67 27.47
CA ASN A 449 16.54 1.32 26.23
C ASN A 449 17.82 0.70 25.62
N THR A 450 18.48 -0.23 26.32
CA THR A 450 19.74 -0.85 25.87
C THR A 450 19.48 -2.24 25.27
N ILE A 451 19.79 -2.44 23.99
CA ILE A 451 19.48 -3.66 23.23
C ILE A 451 20.37 -4.82 23.67
N MET A 452 19.75 -5.93 24.05
CA MET A 452 20.40 -7.18 24.41
C MET A 452 20.39 -8.19 23.25
N ILE A 453 19.32 -8.22 22.45
CA ILE A 453 19.18 -9.15 21.31
C ILE A 453 18.23 -8.59 20.25
N VAL A 454 18.58 -8.77 18.97
CA VAL A 454 17.78 -8.38 17.81
C VAL A 454 17.47 -9.59 16.93
N LYS A 455 16.38 -9.53 16.16
CA LYS A 455 16.19 -10.37 14.97
C LYS A 455 16.82 -9.68 13.76
N VAL A 456 17.93 -10.20 13.24
CA VAL A 456 18.57 -9.71 12.01
C VAL A 456 17.83 -10.21 10.75
N PRO A 457 18.09 -9.60 9.57
CA PRO A 457 17.66 -10.12 8.27
C PRO A 457 18.15 -11.55 7.99
N GLU A 458 17.41 -12.31 7.19
CA GLU A 458 17.68 -13.73 6.94
C GLU A 458 19.04 -13.98 6.29
N ASP A 459 19.49 -13.07 5.41
CA ASP A 459 20.80 -13.09 4.75
C ASP A 459 21.99 -12.88 5.71
N LYS A 460 21.72 -12.47 6.96
CA LYS A 460 22.72 -12.34 8.03
C LYS A 460 22.64 -13.46 9.07
N SER A 461 21.81 -14.49 8.88
CA SER A 461 21.61 -15.57 9.86
C SER A 461 22.87 -16.42 10.05
N ALA A 462 23.27 -16.63 11.31
CA ALA A 462 24.48 -17.36 11.68
C ALA A 462 24.15 -18.77 12.19
N ILE A 463 25.13 -19.70 12.15
CA ILE A 463 24.96 -21.05 12.73
C ILE A 463 24.84 -20.93 14.26
N TRP A 464 23.76 -21.44 14.85
CA TRP A 464 23.41 -21.12 16.25
C TRP A 464 24.43 -21.56 17.32
N THR A 465 25.31 -22.52 17.01
CA THR A 465 26.41 -22.93 17.91
C THR A 465 27.67 -22.10 17.73
N LYS A 466 27.85 -21.48 16.56
CA LYS A 466 29.01 -20.67 16.20
C LYS A 466 28.99 -19.36 16.99
N PRO A 467 30.11 -18.92 17.59
CA PRO A 467 30.22 -17.60 18.20
C PRO A 467 30.28 -16.52 17.11
N GLU A 468 29.16 -16.31 16.42
CA GLU A 468 28.92 -15.33 15.37
C GLU A 468 27.54 -14.70 15.61
N ASP A 469 27.50 -13.38 15.52
CA ASP A 469 26.46 -12.49 16.04
C ASP A 469 26.57 -11.13 15.34
N TRP A 470 25.71 -10.15 15.67
CA TRP A 470 25.64 -8.89 14.93
C TRP A 470 26.77 -7.93 15.34
N GLU A 471 27.86 -7.93 14.58
CA GLU A 471 29.01 -7.04 14.81
C GLU A 471 28.63 -5.56 14.66
N ILE A 472 28.93 -4.77 15.69
CA ILE A 472 28.66 -3.33 15.76
C ILE A 472 29.97 -2.56 15.57
N ASP A 473 30.29 -2.24 14.32
CA ASP A 473 31.26 -1.18 14.03
C ASP A 473 30.63 0.19 14.32
N VAL A 474 31.19 0.89 15.32
CA VAL A 474 30.75 2.22 15.74
C VAL A 474 30.93 3.29 14.66
N ASN A 475 31.81 3.06 13.68
CA ASN A 475 32.11 4.00 12.58
C ASN A 475 31.03 4.00 11.48
N LEU A 476 30.35 2.87 11.24
CA LEU A 476 29.26 2.76 10.25
C LEU A 476 28.12 3.72 10.54
N SER A 477 27.38 4.19 9.52
CA SER A 477 26.17 4.98 9.78
C SER A 477 25.05 4.12 10.37
N ALA A 478 24.06 4.73 11.03
CA ALA A 478 22.88 4.02 11.52
C ALA A 478 22.15 3.25 10.39
N LYS A 479 22.15 3.84 9.18
CA LYS A 479 21.57 3.26 7.97
C LYS A 479 22.36 2.05 7.43
N ASP A 480 23.68 2.03 7.61
CA ASP A 480 24.52 0.90 7.21
C ASP A 480 24.37 -0.27 8.19
N LEU A 481 24.31 0.01 9.50
CA LEU A 481 23.98 -0.98 10.53
C LEU A 481 22.60 -1.62 10.25
N LEU A 482 21.61 -0.80 9.89
CA LEU A 482 20.24 -1.20 9.56
C LEU A 482 20.05 -1.70 8.11
N LYS A 483 21.13 -1.83 7.32
CA LYS A 483 21.05 -2.35 5.94
C LYS A 483 20.50 -3.78 5.93
N GLY A 484 19.49 -4.03 5.11
CA GLY A 484 18.82 -5.32 4.95
C GLY A 484 17.56 -5.50 5.80
N PHE A 485 17.37 -4.69 6.85
CA PHE A 485 16.12 -4.71 7.61
C PHE A 485 14.98 -4.09 6.80
N THR A 486 13.76 -4.61 6.94
CA THR A 486 12.57 -4.16 6.21
C THR A 486 11.45 -3.77 7.17
N ASN A 487 10.79 -2.63 6.92
CA ASN A 487 9.68 -2.06 7.68
C ASN A 487 9.98 -1.68 9.16
N ALA A 488 10.46 -2.62 9.99
CA ALA A 488 10.72 -2.44 11.41
C ALA A 488 11.80 -3.42 11.91
N ILE A 489 12.44 -3.08 13.03
CA ILE A 489 13.31 -3.99 13.79
C ILE A 489 12.53 -4.61 14.96
N VAL A 490 12.86 -5.86 15.33
CA VAL A 490 12.30 -6.56 16.51
C VAL A 490 13.44 -6.96 17.42
N PHE A 491 13.37 -6.57 18.70
CA PHE A 491 14.46 -6.74 19.66
C PHE A 491 13.96 -6.85 21.11
N ALA A 492 14.85 -7.26 22.02
CA ALA A 492 14.65 -7.12 23.46
C ALA A 492 15.72 -6.23 24.09
N CYS A 493 15.31 -5.47 25.09
CA CYS A 493 16.17 -4.65 25.93
C CYS A 493 16.77 -5.44 27.11
N ALA A 494 17.70 -4.84 27.84
CA ALA A 494 18.44 -5.46 28.95
C ALA A 494 17.58 -5.78 30.19
N ASP A 495 16.38 -5.21 30.28
CA ASP A 495 15.33 -5.54 31.25
C ASP A 495 14.39 -6.67 30.77
N GLY A 496 14.53 -7.12 29.52
CA GLY A 496 13.68 -8.10 28.87
C GLY A 496 12.45 -7.54 28.17
N GLU A 497 12.25 -6.23 28.11
CA GLU A 497 11.13 -5.63 27.36
C GLU A 497 11.32 -5.86 25.85
N VAL A 498 10.32 -6.46 25.19
CA VAL A 498 10.39 -6.82 23.76
C VAL A 498 9.66 -5.77 22.93
N LYS A 499 10.41 -5.14 22.01
CA LYS A 499 9.95 -3.98 21.23
C LYS A 499 9.98 -4.27 19.74
N THR A 500 9.07 -3.62 19.02
CA THR A 500 9.11 -3.47 17.57
C THR A 500 9.22 -1.98 17.25
N MET A 501 10.25 -1.57 16.51
CA MET A 501 10.49 -0.16 16.18
C MET A 501 10.51 0.04 14.67
N PRO A 502 9.69 0.93 14.08
CA PRO A 502 9.71 1.22 12.65
C PRO A 502 11.11 1.67 12.19
N LEU A 503 11.53 1.23 11.00
CA LEU A 503 12.92 1.37 10.54
C LEU A 503 13.41 2.84 10.55
N LYS A 504 12.54 3.78 10.18
CA LYS A 504 12.84 5.22 10.23
C LYS A 504 13.14 5.72 11.65
N VAL A 505 12.43 5.22 12.67
CA VAL A 505 12.67 5.55 14.08
C VAL A 505 13.95 4.87 14.58
N ALA A 506 14.26 3.68 14.06
CA ALA A 506 15.52 3.00 14.34
C ALA A 506 16.73 3.74 13.77
N GLU A 507 16.64 4.33 12.56
CA GLU A 507 17.72 5.16 12.00
C GLU A 507 18.13 6.32 12.94
N ASP A 508 17.17 6.94 13.63
CA ASP A 508 17.42 8.03 14.59
C ASP A 508 17.99 7.53 15.95
N ASN A 509 17.68 6.30 16.37
CA ASN A 509 17.90 5.83 17.76
C ASN A 509 18.89 4.66 17.92
N ILE A 510 19.13 3.84 16.89
CA ILE A 510 19.81 2.54 17.07
C ILE A 510 21.20 2.66 17.72
N LYS A 511 21.97 3.72 17.41
CA LYS A 511 23.31 3.92 17.98
C LYS A 511 23.34 4.21 19.48
N SER A 512 22.33 4.89 20.04
CA SER A 512 22.28 5.11 21.50
C SER A 512 21.78 3.86 22.21
N MET A 513 20.85 3.13 21.60
CA MET A 513 20.31 1.88 22.15
C MET A 513 21.30 0.71 22.14
N LEU A 514 22.34 0.76 21.30
CA LEU A 514 23.42 -0.23 21.27
C LEU A 514 24.52 0.00 22.33
N ALA A 515 24.55 1.16 22.98
CA ALA A 515 25.65 1.58 23.87
C ALA A 515 25.30 1.42 25.35
N ILE A 516 26.18 0.77 26.13
CA ILE A 516 26.01 0.59 27.59
C ILE A 516 26.37 1.84 28.41
N ASP A 517 27.19 2.74 27.87
CA ASP A 517 27.76 3.90 28.59
C ASP A 517 26.86 5.15 28.64
N GLY A 518 25.75 5.17 27.89
CA GLY A 518 24.86 6.34 27.79
C GLY A 518 25.37 7.38 26.78
N LYS A 519 24.98 7.21 25.50
CA LYS A 519 25.60 7.79 24.28
C LYS A 519 26.98 7.19 23.95
N PRO A 520 27.32 7.04 22.65
CA PRO A 520 28.64 6.56 22.26
C PRO A 520 29.71 7.62 22.55
N LYS A 521 30.76 7.24 23.29
CA LYS A 521 31.98 8.05 23.46
C LYS A 521 32.66 8.24 22.10
N ASN A 522 33.07 9.47 21.79
CA ASN A 522 33.75 9.81 20.55
C ASN A 522 35.23 9.36 20.65
N PRO A 523 35.75 8.48 19.78
CA PRO A 523 37.11 7.91 19.91
C PRO A 523 38.24 8.89 19.56
N ARG A 524 38.03 10.20 19.77
CA ARG A 524 39.02 11.29 19.63
C ARG A 524 39.30 12.02 20.95
N GLU A 525 38.76 11.53 22.06
CA GLU A 525 39.03 12.02 23.42
C GLU A 525 39.86 10.97 24.18
N ASN A 526 41.17 10.98 23.93
CA ASN A 526 42.28 10.41 24.71
C ASN A 526 43.60 11.00 24.21
#